data_AF-A0A0D0BFN7-F1
#
_entry.id   AF-A0A0D0BFN7-F1
#
_cell.length_a   1.000
_cell.length_b   1.000
_cell.length_c   1.000
_cell.angle_alpha   90.00
_cell.angle_beta   90.00
_cell.angle_gamma   90.00
#
_symmetry.space_group_name_H-M   'P 1'
#
loop_
_entity.id
_entity.type
_entity.pdbx_description
1 polymer ?
#
loop_
_entity_poly.entity_id
_entity_poly.type
_entity_poly.pdbx_seq_one_letter_code
_entity_poly.pdbx_strand_id
1 'polypeptide(L)'
;PQYPKLPHNGKVDVSKERTGSCRKYYETYSQKCLTGGIMACWCTHSICYGFHCIPVGEGRNDVFSAIVTRWPKAPTRVVYDFACALGPYCWTREPEFFADTQFVVDGFHAPGHTKCSPASFLKTYSAVDADLTHINSSAAECGNSGMTRIRKSVSYMVQNWAILYCWAFISVWNRLQILGLYRKAGQLL
;
A
#
# COMPACT_ATOMS: atom_id res chain seq x y z
N PRO A 1 15.85 1.87 3.22
CA PRO A 1 16.87 1.83 4.30
C PRO A 1 17.48 0.43 4.44
N GLN A 2 18.70 0.32 4.97
CA GLN A 2 19.38 -0.96 5.20
C GLN A 2 19.66 -1.13 6.70
N TYR A 3 19.40 -2.32 7.24
CA TYR A 3 19.57 -2.71 8.65
C TYR A 3 20.50 -3.92 8.74
N PRO A 4 21.83 -3.73 8.79
CA PRO A 4 22.81 -4.82 8.74
C PRO A 4 22.69 -5.79 9.93
N LYS A 5 22.18 -5.31 11.07
CA LYS A 5 22.03 -6.10 12.30
C LYS A 5 20.79 -7.00 12.32
N LEU A 6 19.90 -6.90 11.32
CA LEU A 6 18.72 -7.75 11.22
C LEU A 6 19.00 -8.94 10.29
N PRO A 7 18.92 -10.20 10.78
CA PRO A 7 19.42 -11.39 10.07
C PRO A 7 18.72 -11.71 8.73
N HIS A 8 17.57 -11.09 8.46
CA HIS A 8 16.77 -11.29 7.25
C HIS A 8 16.57 -10.00 6.42
N ASN A 9 17.32 -8.93 6.70
CA ASN A 9 17.12 -7.68 5.99
C ASN A 9 17.65 -7.75 4.54
N GLY A 10 16.86 -7.27 3.57
CA GLY A 10 17.22 -7.25 2.14
C GLY A 10 17.13 -8.60 1.42
N LYS A 11 16.83 -9.70 2.12
CA LYS A 11 16.47 -10.96 1.47
C LYS A 11 15.05 -10.81 0.92
N VAL A 12 14.85 -11.21 -0.34
CA VAL A 12 13.51 -11.41 -0.89
C VAL A 12 12.78 -12.38 0.04
N ASP A 13 11.53 -12.07 0.39
CA ASP A 13 10.69 -12.90 1.26
C ASP A 13 10.34 -14.22 0.54
N VAL A 14 11.32 -15.13 0.42
CA VAL A 14 11.10 -16.49 -0.06
C VAL A 14 10.63 -17.31 1.13
N SER A 15 9.35 -17.15 1.51
CA SER A 15 8.77 -18.04 2.53
C SER A 15 8.61 -19.45 1.97
N LYS A 16 9.67 -20.27 2.12
CA LYS A 16 9.66 -21.72 1.84
C LYS A 16 8.92 -22.53 2.91
N GLU A 17 8.51 -21.92 4.01
CA GLU A 17 7.80 -22.63 5.09
C GLU A 17 6.30 -22.81 4.75
N ARG A 18 5.85 -24.06 4.87
CA ARG A 18 4.45 -24.51 4.69
C ARG A 18 3.51 -24.06 5.83
N THR A 19 3.99 -23.24 6.76
CA THR A 19 3.32 -22.89 8.01
C THR A 19 3.19 -21.37 8.16
N GLY A 20 2.03 -20.83 7.77
CA GLY A 20 1.48 -19.63 8.41
C GLY A 20 1.65 -18.27 7.72
N SER A 21 2.35 -18.15 6.58
CA SER A 21 2.43 -16.85 5.87
C SER A 21 1.27 -16.65 4.88
N CYS A 22 0.62 -15.49 4.93
CA CYS A 22 -0.30 -15.04 3.89
C CYS A 22 0.53 -14.75 2.61
N ARG A 23 0.17 -15.40 1.49
CA ARG A 23 0.92 -15.31 0.23
C ARG A 23 0.21 -14.38 -0.73
N LYS A 24 0.87 -13.30 -1.14
CA LYS A 24 0.45 -12.45 -2.27
C LYS A 24 1.41 -12.67 -3.45
N TYR A 25 0.92 -13.30 -4.51
CA TYR A 25 1.42 -13.31 -5.90
C TYR A 25 2.93 -13.40 -6.21
N TYR A 26 3.76 -14.04 -5.38
CA TYR A 26 5.20 -14.19 -5.65
C TYR A 26 5.54 -14.92 -6.98
N GLU A 27 4.75 -15.91 -7.36
CA GLU A 27 5.05 -16.79 -8.50
C GLU A 27 4.83 -16.13 -9.87
N THR A 28 3.97 -15.11 -9.96
CA THR A 28 3.54 -14.55 -11.25
C THR A 28 4.51 -13.53 -11.85
N TYR A 29 5.28 -12.83 -11.03
CA TYR A 29 6.12 -11.70 -11.47
C TYR A 29 7.58 -12.08 -11.71
N SER A 30 8.15 -12.97 -10.89
CA SER A 30 9.58 -13.34 -10.96
C SER A 30 9.99 -14.07 -12.25
N GLN A 31 9.08 -14.81 -12.88
CA GLN A 31 9.38 -15.62 -14.07
C GLN A 31 9.40 -14.83 -15.39
N LYS A 32 8.90 -13.59 -15.43
CA LYS A 32 8.68 -12.84 -16.68
C LYS A 32 9.63 -11.66 -16.91
N CYS A 33 10.64 -11.45 -16.05
CA CYS A 33 11.53 -10.28 -16.10
C CYS A 33 10.79 -8.93 -16.19
N LEU A 34 9.58 -8.86 -15.61
CA LEU A 34 8.82 -7.62 -15.50
C LEU A 34 9.15 -6.97 -14.16
N THR A 35 9.14 -5.64 -14.11
CA THR A 35 9.18 -4.92 -12.83
C THR A 35 8.04 -5.43 -11.93
N GLY A 36 8.28 -5.53 -10.62
CA GLY A 36 7.27 -5.94 -9.64
C GLY A 36 6.01 -5.04 -9.62
N GLY A 37 6.09 -3.86 -10.24
CA GLY A 37 4.95 -3.02 -10.57
C GLY A 37 5.06 -1.63 -9.94
N ILE A 38 3.90 -1.00 -9.75
CA ILE A 38 3.79 0.30 -9.10
C ILE A 38 2.84 0.14 -7.91
N MET A 39 3.31 0.51 -6.73
CA MET A 39 2.49 0.62 -5.53
C MET A 39 2.09 2.09 -5.35
N ALA A 40 0.81 2.40 -5.53
CA ALA A 40 0.28 3.73 -5.26
C ALA A 40 -0.26 3.83 -3.83
N CYS A 41 -0.04 4.97 -3.18
CA CYS A 41 -0.54 5.26 -1.84
C CYS A 41 -1.73 6.22 -1.94
N TRP A 42 -2.85 5.81 -1.35
CA TRP A 42 -4.12 6.52 -1.45
C TRP A 42 -4.62 6.94 -0.07
N CYS A 43 -5.30 8.07 0.01
CA CYS A 43 -6.09 8.44 1.18
C CYS A 43 -7.53 7.90 1.07
N THR A 44 -8.31 8.00 2.15
CA THR A 44 -9.72 7.57 2.19
C THR A 44 -10.63 8.33 1.21
N HIS A 45 -10.22 9.51 0.75
CA HIS A 45 -10.92 10.31 -0.25
C HIS A 45 -10.53 9.94 -1.70
N SER A 46 -9.79 8.85 -1.90
CA SER A 46 -9.28 8.40 -3.21
C SER A 46 -8.30 9.39 -3.87
N ILE A 47 -7.66 10.26 -3.08
CA ILE A 47 -6.54 11.11 -3.52
C ILE A 47 -5.25 10.30 -3.39
N CYS A 48 -4.46 10.27 -4.46
CA CYS A 48 -3.17 9.60 -4.48
C CYS A 48 -2.08 10.52 -3.92
N TYR A 49 -1.37 10.08 -2.89
CA TYR A 49 -0.20 10.80 -2.37
C TYR A 49 1.04 10.61 -3.24
N GLY A 50 1.10 9.52 -3.98
CA GLY A 50 2.22 9.19 -4.85
C GLY A 50 2.33 7.70 -5.07
N PHE A 51 3.46 7.30 -5.65
CA PHE A 51 3.71 5.91 -5.98
C PHE A 51 5.16 5.51 -5.74
N HIS A 52 5.36 4.21 -5.55
CA HIS A 52 6.64 3.56 -5.39
C HIS A 52 6.82 2.52 -6.49
N CYS A 53 7.93 2.59 -7.24
CA CYS A 53 8.26 1.60 -8.25
C CYS A 53 8.87 0.37 -7.57
N ILE A 54 8.28 -0.79 -7.80
CA ILE A 54 8.75 -2.07 -7.27
C ILE A 54 9.64 -2.72 -8.34
N PRO A 55 10.94 -2.91 -8.08
CA PRO A 55 11.87 -3.36 -9.11
C PRO A 55 11.72 -4.85 -9.46
N VAL A 56 11.41 -5.73 -8.50
CA VAL A 56 11.41 -7.19 -8.73
C VAL A 56 10.10 -7.86 -8.32
N GLY A 57 9.64 -7.64 -7.09
CA GLY A 57 8.40 -8.24 -6.60
C GLY A 57 7.92 -7.53 -5.33
N GLU A 58 6.61 -7.39 -5.20
CA GLU A 58 5.98 -6.72 -4.06
C GLU A 58 6.27 -7.47 -2.77
N GLY A 59 6.90 -6.78 -1.81
CA GLY A 59 7.10 -7.29 -0.47
C GLY A 59 6.88 -6.23 0.60
N ARG A 60 7.00 -6.65 1.87
CA ARG A 60 6.88 -5.76 3.04
C ARG A 60 7.87 -4.61 3.00
N ASN A 61 9.05 -4.87 2.44
CA ASN A 61 10.11 -3.88 2.36
C ASN A 61 9.78 -2.73 1.40
N ASP A 62 9.00 -2.95 0.34
CA ASP A 62 8.61 -1.90 -0.59
C ASP A 62 7.68 -0.90 0.09
N VAL A 63 6.64 -1.41 0.79
CA VAL A 63 5.72 -0.57 1.57
C VAL A 63 6.46 0.16 2.68
N PHE A 64 7.27 -0.57 3.45
CA PHE A 64 8.09 0.00 4.53
C PHE A 64 9.01 1.11 4.00
N SER A 65 9.76 0.82 2.94
CA SER A 65 10.71 1.79 2.34
C SER A 65 10.00 3.01 1.80
N ALA A 66 8.83 2.83 1.17
CA ALA A 66 8.02 3.95 0.71
C ALA A 66 7.59 4.86 1.88
N ILE A 67 7.12 4.30 2.99
CA ILE A 67 6.64 5.10 4.11
C ILE A 67 7.81 5.87 4.76
N VAL A 68 8.87 5.18 5.17
CA VAL A 68 9.99 5.81 5.91
C VAL A 68 10.81 6.81 5.08
N THR A 69 10.78 6.71 3.75
CA THR A 69 11.54 7.64 2.88
C THR A 69 10.72 8.83 2.37
N ARG A 70 9.40 8.79 2.51
CA ARG A 70 8.51 9.81 1.95
C ARG A 70 7.68 10.54 3.00
N TRP A 71 7.46 9.94 4.16
CA TRP A 71 6.75 10.58 5.27
C TRP A 71 7.71 11.09 6.34
N PRO A 72 7.62 12.37 6.74
CA PRO A 72 8.40 12.89 7.86
C PRO A 72 7.93 12.33 9.21
N LYS A 73 6.64 11.99 9.31
CA LYS A 73 6.03 11.29 10.45
C LYS A 73 5.16 10.15 9.92
N ALA A 74 5.24 8.98 10.54
CA ALA A 74 4.47 7.84 10.11
C ALA A 74 2.95 8.14 10.13
N PRO A 75 2.19 7.60 9.16
CA PRO A 75 0.73 7.65 9.21
C PRO A 75 0.22 7.05 10.52
N THR A 76 -0.84 7.63 11.09
CA THR A 76 -1.51 7.06 12.27
C THR A 76 -2.14 5.70 11.95
N ARG A 77 -2.52 5.48 10.69
CA ARG A 77 -3.10 4.23 10.22
C ARG A 77 -2.64 3.89 8.81
N VAL A 78 -2.31 2.62 8.60
CA VAL A 78 -2.00 2.03 7.30
C VAL A 78 -2.98 0.90 7.04
N VAL A 79 -3.82 1.07 6.02
CA VAL A 79 -4.73 0.04 5.51
C VAL A 79 -4.05 -0.65 4.32
N TYR A 80 -3.80 -1.95 4.42
CA TYR A 80 -3.08 -2.69 3.39
C TYR A 80 -3.47 -4.17 3.43
N ASP A 81 -3.57 -4.84 2.27
CA ASP A 81 -3.97 -6.25 2.22
C ASP A 81 -3.04 -7.15 3.04
N PHE A 82 -1.73 -6.91 2.99
CA PHE A 82 -0.73 -7.67 3.74
C PHE A 82 -0.29 -6.97 5.04
N ALA A 83 -1.16 -6.11 5.61
CA ALA A 83 -0.87 -5.35 6.83
C ALA A 83 -0.50 -6.23 8.03
N CYS A 84 -1.09 -7.43 8.15
CA CYS A 84 -0.84 -8.37 9.24
C CYS A 84 0.64 -8.76 9.39
N ALA A 85 1.38 -8.80 8.28
CA ALA A 85 2.81 -9.10 8.28
C ALA A 85 3.67 -7.82 8.18
N LEU A 86 3.11 -6.74 7.61
CA LEU A 86 3.76 -5.44 7.53
C LEU A 86 3.93 -4.78 8.90
N GLY A 87 2.92 -4.81 9.76
CA GLY A 87 2.98 -4.15 11.08
C GLY A 87 4.16 -4.63 11.93
N PRO A 88 4.29 -5.94 12.22
CA PRO A 88 5.45 -6.48 12.92
C PRO A 88 6.78 -6.17 12.22
N TYR A 89 6.79 -6.16 10.88
CA TYR A 89 7.98 -5.83 10.09
C TYR A 89 8.43 -4.37 10.31
N CYS A 90 7.49 -3.43 10.34
CA CYS A 90 7.71 -2.01 10.56
C CYS A 90 8.15 -1.72 12.00
N TRP A 91 7.39 -2.20 12.99
CA TRP A 91 7.68 -1.97 14.41
C TRP A 91 9.03 -2.54 14.85
N THR A 92 9.47 -3.66 14.28
CA THR A 92 10.78 -4.25 14.61
C THR A 92 11.95 -3.44 14.04
N ARG A 93 11.74 -2.72 12.94
CA ARG A 93 12.80 -1.97 12.24
C ARG A 93 12.92 -0.53 12.69
N GLU A 94 11.78 0.13 12.83
CA GLU A 94 11.69 1.56 13.15
C GLU A 94 10.62 1.77 14.24
N PRO A 95 10.85 1.24 15.46
CA PRO A 95 9.85 1.24 16.53
C PRO A 95 9.40 2.64 16.92
N GLU A 96 10.33 3.59 17.01
CA GLU A 96 10.01 4.98 17.38
C GLU A 96 9.19 5.68 16.30
N PHE A 97 9.54 5.48 15.02
CA PHE A 97 8.82 6.10 13.92
C PHE A 97 7.39 5.56 13.79
N PHE A 98 7.18 4.25 14.02
CA PHE A 98 5.88 3.57 13.90
C PHE A 98 5.16 3.35 15.24
N ALA A 99 5.61 3.97 16.33
CA ALA A 99 5.07 3.76 17.68
C ALA A 99 3.55 3.97 17.75
N ASP A 100 3.06 5.01 17.06
CA ASP A 100 1.65 5.39 17.02
C ASP A 100 0.96 4.96 15.71
N THR A 101 1.55 4.03 14.94
CA THR A 101 0.98 3.58 13.66
C THR A 101 0.22 2.28 13.83
N GLN A 102 -1.07 2.32 13.50
CA GLN A 102 -1.93 1.15 13.42
C GLN A 102 -1.88 0.52 12.02
N PHE A 103 -1.58 -0.77 11.93
CA PHE A 103 -1.63 -1.54 10.68
C PHE A 103 -2.87 -2.42 10.65
N VAL A 104 -3.70 -2.26 9.61
CA VAL A 104 -4.95 -3.01 9.47
C VAL A 104 -5.14 -3.56 8.06
N VAL A 105 -5.65 -4.78 7.99
CA VAL A 105 -6.01 -5.48 6.76
C VAL A 105 -7.28 -4.84 6.20
N ASP A 106 -7.23 -4.57 4.90
CA ASP A 106 -8.39 -4.09 4.14
C ASP A 106 -9.56 -5.10 4.21
N GLY A 107 -10.77 -4.59 4.40
CA GLY A 107 -11.98 -5.39 4.54
C GLY A 107 -12.29 -6.29 3.34
N PHE A 108 -11.92 -5.88 2.12
CA PHE A 108 -12.13 -6.70 0.91
C PHE A 108 -11.26 -7.95 0.91
N HIS A 109 -10.06 -7.84 1.46
CA HIS A 109 -9.07 -8.90 1.50
C HIS A 109 -9.19 -9.77 2.75
N ALA A 110 -9.92 -9.30 3.78
CA ALA A 110 -10.08 -9.98 5.06
C ALA A 110 -10.45 -11.49 4.97
N PRO A 111 -11.34 -11.95 4.07
CA PRO A 111 -11.64 -13.38 3.93
C PRO A 111 -10.43 -14.26 3.59
N GLY A 112 -9.40 -13.70 2.94
CA GLY A 112 -8.15 -14.40 2.61
C GLY A 112 -7.21 -14.60 3.81
N HIS A 113 -7.49 -13.98 4.95
CA HIS A 113 -6.62 -13.97 6.13
C HIS A 113 -7.12 -14.90 7.25
N THR A 114 -7.30 -16.18 6.94
CA THR A 114 -7.88 -17.16 7.89
C THR A 114 -7.02 -17.48 9.11
N LYS A 115 -5.71 -17.18 9.06
CA LYS A 115 -4.74 -17.46 10.13
C LYS A 115 -4.23 -16.22 10.84
N CYS A 116 -4.70 -15.04 10.45
CA CYS A 116 -4.23 -13.78 11.03
C CYS A 116 -5.02 -13.46 12.30
N SER A 117 -4.37 -12.76 13.24
CA SER A 117 -5.03 -12.32 14.48
C SER A 117 -6.20 -11.38 14.17
N PRO A 118 -7.33 -11.47 14.90
CA PRO A 118 -8.42 -10.49 14.83
C PRO A 118 -7.93 -9.03 15.01
N ALA A 119 -6.85 -8.83 15.76
CA ALA A 119 -6.23 -7.51 15.96
C ALA A 119 -5.58 -6.93 14.69
N SER A 120 -5.50 -7.67 13.59
CA SER A 120 -5.03 -7.17 12.31
C SER A 120 -6.14 -6.66 11.40
N PHE A 121 -7.43 -6.77 11.77
CA PHE A 121 -8.53 -6.45 10.87
C PHE A 121 -9.20 -5.12 11.21
N LEU A 122 -9.42 -4.28 10.20
CA LEU A 122 -10.15 -3.02 10.38
C LEU A 122 -11.54 -3.24 10.98
N LYS A 123 -12.24 -4.30 10.53
CA LYS A 123 -13.58 -4.67 11.01
C LYS A 123 -13.64 -4.95 12.51
N THR A 124 -12.57 -5.51 13.08
CA THR A 124 -12.51 -5.80 14.51
C THR A 124 -12.41 -4.53 15.32
N TYR A 125 -11.61 -3.56 14.87
CA TYR A 125 -11.54 -2.25 15.52
C TYR A 125 -12.82 -1.45 15.32
N SER A 126 -13.46 -1.54 14.15
CA SER A 126 -14.71 -0.81 13.89
C SER A 126 -15.90 -1.31 14.72
N ALA A 127 -15.79 -2.50 15.31
CA ALA A 127 -16.78 -3.01 16.27
C ALA A 127 -16.69 -2.31 17.63
N VAL A 128 -15.55 -1.67 17.94
CA VAL A 128 -15.29 -0.97 19.20
C VAL A 128 -15.34 0.56 19.00
N ASP A 129 -14.82 1.02 17.87
CA ASP A 129 -14.81 2.44 17.48
C ASP A 129 -15.60 2.62 16.18
N ALA A 130 -16.82 3.16 16.30
CA ALA A 130 -17.73 3.32 15.18
C ALA A 130 -17.19 4.28 14.11
N ASP A 131 -16.32 5.24 14.46
CA ASP A 131 -15.77 6.19 13.51
C ASP A 131 -14.91 5.50 12.43
N LEU A 132 -14.37 4.32 12.77
CA LEU A 132 -13.58 3.51 11.85
C LEU A 132 -14.40 2.86 10.74
N THR A 133 -15.72 2.76 10.91
CA THR A 133 -16.61 2.28 9.84
C THR A 133 -16.67 3.25 8.65
N HIS A 134 -16.39 4.53 8.87
CA HIS A 134 -16.38 5.56 7.82
C HIS A 134 -15.09 5.56 6.99
N ILE A 135 -14.10 4.75 7.36
CA ILE A 135 -12.86 4.62 6.59
C ILE A 135 -13.16 3.87 5.30
N ASN A 136 -13.03 4.58 4.19
CA ASN A 136 -13.13 3.99 2.86
C ASN A 136 -11.93 3.08 2.57
N SER A 137 -12.02 1.82 2.99
CA SER A 137 -10.95 0.84 2.76
C SER A 137 -10.82 0.46 1.27
N SER A 138 -11.87 0.68 0.47
CA SER A 138 -11.88 0.48 -0.99
C SER A 138 -11.13 1.56 -1.79
N ALA A 139 -10.69 2.65 -1.16
CA ALA A 139 -10.08 3.77 -1.88
C ALA A 139 -8.88 3.32 -2.73
N ALA A 140 -8.06 2.42 -2.20
CA ALA A 140 -6.92 1.86 -2.90
C ALA A 140 -7.33 0.97 -4.08
N GLU A 141 -8.35 0.14 -3.93
CA GLU A 141 -8.87 -0.71 -5.02
C GLU A 141 -9.42 0.14 -6.17
N CYS A 142 -10.23 1.15 -5.84
CA CYS A 142 -10.76 2.10 -6.81
C CYS A 142 -9.63 2.85 -7.53
N GLY A 143 -8.65 3.38 -6.78
CA GLY A 143 -7.49 4.06 -7.35
C GLY A 143 -6.63 3.15 -8.25
N ASN A 144 -6.42 1.90 -7.84
CA ASN A 144 -5.67 0.90 -8.61
C ASN A 144 -6.39 0.52 -9.91
N SER A 145 -7.73 0.52 -9.94
CA SER A 145 -8.49 0.39 -11.20
C SER A 145 -8.18 1.52 -12.18
N GLY A 146 -7.96 2.74 -11.67
CA GLY A 146 -7.48 3.89 -12.44
C GLY A 146 -6.07 3.68 -12.98
N MET A 147 -5.13 3.26 -12.12
CA MET A 147 -3.75 2.96 -12.51
C MET A 147 -3.64 1.85 -13.56
N THR A 148 -4.56 0.89 -13.54
CA THR A 148 -4.61 -0.20 -14.53
C THR A 148 -4.82 0.33 -15.95
N ARG A 149 -5.48 1.48 -16.12
CA ARG A 149 -5.72 2.12 -17.44
C ARG A 149 -4.43 2.56 -18.12
N ILE A 150 -3.43 2.94 -17.34
CA ILE A 150 -2.13 3.39 -17.86
C ILE A 150 -1.08 2.29 -17.91
N ARG A 151 -1.37 1.09 -17.38
CA ARG A 151 -0.43 -0.03 -17.27
C ARG A 151 0.24 -0.35 -18.59
N LYS A 152 -0.53 -0.44 -19.68
CA LYS A 152 0.01 -0.78 -21.01
C LYS A 152 0.97 0.31 -21.50
N SER A 153 0.56 1.57 -21.46
CA SER A 153 1.41 2.70 -21.86
C SER A 153 2.72 2.75 -21.09
N VAL A 154 2.64 2.64 -19.75
CA VAL A 154 3.82 2.66 -18.87
C VAL A 154 4.76 1.48 -19.15
N SER A 155 4.24 0.31 -19.51
CA SER A 155 5.06 -0.88 -19.77
C SER A 155 6.00 -0.77 -20.98
N TYR A 156 5.75 0.18 -21.89
CA TYR A 156 6.61 0.47 -23.04
C TYR A 156 7.55 1.66 -22.82
N MET A 157 7.56 2.26 -21.63
CA MET A 157 8.37 3.43 -21.31
C MET A 157 9.62 3.03 -20.53
N VAL A 158 10.74 3.74 -20.78
CA VAL A 158 11.88 3.71 -19.86
C VAL A 158 11.53 4.45 -18.57
N GLN A 159 12.24 4.15 -17.48
CA GLN A 159 11.92 4.59 -16.13
C GLN A 159 11.63 6.10 -15.99
N ASN A 160 12.44 6.97 -16.60
CA ASN A 160 12.24 8.42 -16.49
C ASN A 160 10.90 8.87 -17.08
N TRP A 161 10.54 8.36 -18.26
CA TRP A 161 9.27 8.67 -18.91
C TRP A 161 8.09 8.03 -18.18
N ALA A 162 8.24 6.80 -17.69
CA ALA A 162 7.24 6.15 -16.86
C ALA A 162 6.92 6.97 -15.61
N ILE A 163 7.94 7.49 -14.92
CA ILE A 163 7.77 8.32 -13.72
C ILE A 163 6.99 9.60 -14.06
N LEU A 164 7.40 10.34 -15.10
CA LEU A 164 6.73 11.57 -15.51
C LEU A 164 5.28 11.32 -15.94
N TYR A 165 5.04 10.24 -16.68
CA TYR A 165 3.71 9.88 -17.15
C TYR A 165 2.77 9.50 -15.99
N CYS A 166 3.25 8.67 -15.05
CA CYS A 166 2.50 8.34 -13.84
C CYS A 166 2.21 9.58 -12.99
N TRP A 167 3.19 10.48 -12.83
CA TRP A 167 3.00 11.74 -12.10
C TRP A 167 1.94 12.62 -12.74
N ALA A 168 1.96 12.79 -14.07
CA ALA A 168 0.96 13.57 -14.80
C ALA A 168 -0.44 12.96 -14.66
N PHE A 169 -0.55 11.63 -14.84
CA PHE A 169 -1.82 10.90 -14.65
C PHE A 169 -2.38 11.10 -13.25
N ILE A 170 -1.55 10.92 -12.21
CA ILE A 170 -1.95 11.10 -10.81
C ILE A 170 -2.36 12.54 -10.53
N SER A 171 -1.66 13.52 -11.09
CA SER A 171 -1.99 14.94 -10.93
C SER A 171 -3.38 15.25 -11.49
N VAL A 172 -3.71 14.74 -12.67
CA VAL A 172 -5.05 14.87 -13.26
C VAL A 172 -6.10 14.14 -12.43
N TRP A 173 -5.82 12.90 -12.01
CA TRP A 173 -6.70 12.12 -11.15
C TRP A 173 -7.06 12.89 -9.88
N ASN A 174 -6.05 13.38 -9.16
CA ASN A 174 -6.21 14.11 -7.91
C ASN A 174 -7.03 15.37 -8.11
N ARG A 175 -6.78 16.12 -9.19
CA ARG A 175 -7.58 17.32 -9.52
C ARG A 175 -9.05 16.96 -9.70
N LEU A 176 -9.37 15.88 -10.42
CA LEU A 176 -10.75 15.45 -10.63
C LEU A 176 -11.42 14.98 -9.33
N GLN A 177 -10.71 14.24 -8.48
CA GLN A 177 -11.24 13.81 -7.18
C GLN A 177 -11.52 15.01 -6.27
N ILE A 178 -10.58 15.95 -6.15
CA ILE A 178 -10.73 17.16 -5.35
C ILE A 178 -11.93 17.99 -5.84
N LEU A 179 -12.08 18.18 -7.15
CA LEU A 179 -13.26 18.86 -7.71
C LEU A 179 -14.56 18.13 -7.38
N GLY A 180 -14.56 16.80 -7.42
CA GLY A 180 -15.71 15.99 -7.01
C GLY A 180 -16.06 16.15 -5.53
N LEU A 181 -15.06 16.27 -4.65
CA LEU A 181 -15.26 16.51 -3.23
C LEU A 181 -15.88 17.90 -2.98
N TYR A 182 -15.36 18.95 -3.63
CA TYR A 182 -15.94 20.30 -3.52
C TYR A 182 -17.41 20.34 -3.93
N ARG A 183 -17.74 19.71 -5.07
CA ARG A 183 -19.13 19.60 -5.54
C ARG A 183 -20.03 18.90 -4.53
N LYS A 184 -19.57 17.80 -3.92
CA LYS A 184 -20.32 17.06 -2.90
C LYS A 184 -20.50 17.87 -1.61
N ALA A 185 -19.51 18.68 -1.26
CA ALA A 185 -19.54 19.55 -0.09
C ALA A 185 -20.41 20.80 -0.27
N GLY A 186 -21.03 20.99 -1.44
CA GLY A 186 -21.79 22.21 -1.75
C GLY A 186 -20.90 23.46 -1.85
N GLN A 187 -19.59 23.29 -1.89
CA GLN A 187 -18.62 24.37 -2.05
C GLN A 187 -18.35 24.50 -3.56
N LEU A 188 -18.98 25.49 -4.19
CA LEU A 188 -18.59 25.93 -5.53
C LEU A 188 -17.22 26.61 -5.40
N LEU A 189 -16.22 26.11 -6.13
CA LEU A 189 -14.94 26.80 -6.35
C LEU A 189 -15.15 28.08 -7.15
#